data_AF-A0A816ATY5-F1
#
_entry.id   AF-A0A816ATY5-F1
#
_cell.length_a   1.000
_cell.length_b   1.000
_cell.length_c   1.000
_cell.angle_alpha   90.00
_cell.angle_beta   90.00
_cell.angle_gamma   90.00
#
_symmetry.space_group_name_H-M   'P 1'
#
loop_
_entity.id
_entity.type
_entity.pdbx_description
1 polymer ?
#
loop_
_entity_poly.entity_id
_entity_poly.type
_entity_poly.pdbx_seq_one_letter_code
_entity_poly.pdbx_strand_id
1 'polypeptide(L)'
;HDGHCVVLDNVWHSVRCEIETYNLFKSGSNQTQIISHERYSTQVYLFLLSIGIFIIIISTISSKELVYQTIEKPTLETYNQLMQSYTSTLQCPCSGISICYSHFMRVSTVFRQVCPSDFVSDAWLDFLFSNIFWFVEERADIRVLGSAYFNSLSALCRHSAITIENAIREFLSEKLITAQLMPINLI
;
A
#
# COMPACT_ATOMS: atom_id res chain seq x y z
N HIS A 1 28.83 -50.80 51.40
CA HIS A 1 28.01 -51.94 50.96
C HIS A 1 27.37 -51.62 49.61
N ASP A 2 28.04 -52.13 48.58
CA ASP A 2 27.48 -52.82 47.41
C ASP A 2 26.19 -52.26 46.79
N GLY A 3 26.37 -51.61 45.63
CA GLY A 3 25.33 -51.37 44.64
C GLY A 3 25.82 -51.83 43.27
N HIS A 4 26.08 -53.12 43.11
CA HIS A 4 26.33 -53.72 41.80
C HIS A 4 25.01 -53.70 41.01
N CYS A 5 24.87 -52.78 40.04
CA CYS A 5 23.84 -52.89 39.01
C CYS A 5 24.21 -54.11 38.14
N VAL A 6 23.52 -55.23 38.32
CA VAL A 6 23.64 -56.40 37.43
C VAL A 6 23.04 -56.02 36.09
N VAL A 7 23.85 -56.13 35.03
CA VAL A 7 23.43 -55.93 33.64
C VAL A 7 22.49 -57.07 33.27
N LEU A 8 21.18 -56.82 33.39
CA LEU A 8 20.14 -57.62 32.76
C LEU A 8 19.75 -56.92 31.45
N ASP A 9 19.57 -57.71 30.39
CA ASP A 9 19.39 -57.39 28.95
C ASP A 9 18.39 -56.28 28.58
N ASN A 10 17.73 -55.64 29.54
CA ASN A 10 16.82 -54.53 29.32
C ASN A 10 17.55 -53.19 29.51
N VAL A 11 17.80 -52.51 28.38
CA VAL A 11 18.33 -51.13 28.31
C VAL A 11 17.62 -50.19 29.29
N TRP A 12 16.31 -50.36 29.48
CA TRP A 12 15.50 -49.60 30.44
C TRP A 12 15.95 -49.74 31.90
N HIS A 13 16.38 -50.93 32.33
CA HIS A 13 16.85 -51.15 33.70
C HIS A 13 18.23 -50.53 33.92
N SER A 14 19.11 -50.61 32.94
CA SER A 14 20.44 -50.01 33.00
C SER A 14 20.35 -48.48 33.07
N VAL A 15 19.53 -47.88 32.21
CA VAL A 15 19.31 -46.42 32.20
C VAL A 15 18.68 -45.95 33.53
N ARG A 16 17.74 -46.72 34.09
CA ARG A 16 17.13 -46.38 35.38
C ARG A 16 18.12 -46.42 36.53
N CYS A 17 18.99 -47.45 36.59
CA CYS A 17 20.03 -47.57 37.63
C CYS A 17 21.03 -46.41 37.55
N GLU A 18 21.39 -46.00 36.34
CA GLU A 18 22.34 -44.92 36.10
C GLU A 18 21.74 -43.55 36.47
N ILE A 19 20.46 -43.31 36.17
CA ILE A 19 19.73 -42.10 36.60
C ILE A 19 19.55 -42.05 38.13
N GLU A 20 19.29 -43.18 38.79
CA GLU A 20 19.13 -43.25 40.25
C GLU A 20 20.45 -43.09 41.02
N THR A 21 21.58 -43.39 40.39
CA THR A 21 22.93 -43.25 40.98
C THR A 21 23.64 -41.95 40.58
N TYR A 22 23.14 -41.25 39.56
CA TYR A 22 23.70 -39.98 39.10
C TYR A 22 23.54 -38.88 40.15
N ASN A 23 24.65 -38.23 40.49
CA ASN A 23 24.69 -37.14 41.46
C ASN A 23 25.56 -36.01 40.90
N LEU A 24 24.90 -34.96 40.43
CA LEU A 24 25.54 -33.80 39.82
C LEU A 24 26.14 -32.87 40.89
N PHE A 25 25.63 -32.90 42.13
CA PHE A 25 26.00 -32.00 43.23
C PHE A 25 26.86 -32.67 44.30
N LYS A 26 27.81 -33.53 43.90
CA LYS A 26 28.63 -34.31 44.82
C LYS A 26 29.60 -33.44 45.64
N SER A 27 29.44 -33.37 46.97
CA SER A 27 30.29 -32.55 47.86
C SER A 27 31.48 -33.28 48.49
N GLY A 28 31.67 -34.57 48.22
CA GLY A 28 32.79 -35.37 48.75
C GLY A 28 32.61 -35.88 50.18
N SER A 29 31.43 -35.68 50.78
CA SER A 29 31.08 -36.17 52.11
C SER A 29 30.72 -37.68 52.12
N ASN A 30 31.16 -38.41 53.15
CA ASN A 30 30.85 -39.83 53.36
C ASN A 30 29.55 -40.05 54.17
N GLN A 31 28.82 -38.99 54.52
CA GLN A 31 27.60 -39.08 55.32
C GLN A 31 26.39 -39.39 54.44
N THR A 32 25.70 -40.49 54.75
CA THR A 32 24.58 -41.04 53.98
C THR A 32 23.43 -40.05 53.78
N GLN A 33 23.14 -39.21 54.78
CA GLN A 33 22.11 -38.16 54.70
C GLN A 33 22.44 -37.08 53.66
N ILE A 34 23.72 -36.70 53.55
CA ILE A 34 24.16 -35.67 52.61
C ILE A 34 24.05 -36.21 51.18
N ILE A 35 24.47 -37.45 50.96
CA ILE A 35 24.39 -38.13 49.66
C ILE A 35 22.94 -38.27 49.16
N SER A 36 21.98 -38.54 50.05
CA SER A 36 20.55 -38.61 49.66
C SER A 36 19.98 -37.26 49.24
N HIS A 37 20.36 -36.18 49.93
CA HIS A 37 19.95 -34.82 49.57
C HIS A 37 20.56 -34.37 48.24
N GLU A 38 21.82 -34.70 47.98
CA GLU A 38 22.51 -34.40 46.72
C GLU A 38 21.86 -35.12 45.52
N ARG A 39 21.48 -36.40 45.68
CA ARG A 39 20.74 -37.16 44.64
C ARG A 39 19.35 -36.58 44.38
N TYR A 40 18.59 -36.25 45.43
CA TYR A 40 17.27 -35.65 45.28
C TYR A 40 17.35 -34.28 44.58
N SER A 41 18.34 -33.45 44.95
CA SER A 41 18.58 -32.17 44.29
C SER A 41 18.94 -32.35 42.80
N THR A 42 19.74 -33.37 42.47
CA THR A 42 20.07 -33.73 41.08
C THR A 42 18.83 -34.13 40.28
N GLN A 43 17.96 -34.97 40.85
CA GLN A 43 16.73 -35.41 40.20
C GLN A 43 15.75 -34.26 39.96
N VAL A 44 15.57 -33.40 40.96
CA VAL A 44 14.74 -32.18 40.84
C VAL A 44 15.32 -31.24 39.78
N TYR A 45 16.64 -31.06 39.73
CA TYR A 45 17.30 -30.25 38.72
C TYR A 45 17.08 -30.78 37.31
N LEU A 46 17.27 -32.09 37.07
CA LEU A 46 17.06 -32.71 35.77
C LEU A 46 15.59 -32.63 35.32
N PHE A 47 14.64 -32.77 36.27
CA PHE A 47 13.22 -32.61 36.00
C PHE A 47 12.86 -31.15 35.63
N LEU A 48 13.38 -30.17 36.36
CA LEU A 48 13.18 -28.76 36.04
C LEU A 48 13.84 -28.37 34.71
N LEU A 49 15.03 -28.91 34.42
CA LEU A 49 15.73 -28.69 33.16
C LEU A 49 14.95 -29.23 31.97
N SER A 50 14.40 -30.45 32.09
CA SER A 50 13.59 -31.04 31.02
C SER A 50 12.29 -30.26 30.79
N ILE A 51 11.62 -29.80 31.85
CA ILE A 51 10.47 -28.89 31.75
C ILE A 51 10.86 -27.59 31.05
N GLY A 52 11.97 -26.96 31.43
CA GLY A 52 12.44 -25.72 30.83
C GLY A 52 12.71 -25.86 29.32
N ILE A 53 13.39 -26.94 28.93
CA ILE A 53 13.63 -27.27 27.51
C ILE A 53 12.31 -27.49 26.78
N PHE A 54 11.37 -28.21 27.39
CA PHE A 54 10.06 -28.48 26.79
C PHE A 54 9.26 -27.20 26.55
N ILE A 55 9.27 -26.26 27.50
CA ILE A 55 8.64 -24.94 27.37
C ILE A 55 9.29 -24.16 26.20
N ILE A 56 10.62 -24.14 26.12
CA ILE A 56 11.36 -23.45 25.05
C ILE A 56 10.99 -24.02 23.66
N ILE A 57 10.91 -25.35 23.55
CA ILE A 57 10.54 -26.02 22.31
C ILE A 57 9.11 -25.61 21.90
N ILE A 58 8.15 -25.67 22.82
CA ILE A 58 6.75 -25.29 22.56
C ILE A 58 6.66 -23.82 22.14
N SER A 59 7.36 -22.92 22.82
CA SER A 59 7.35 -21.50 22.46
C SER A 59 7.95 -21.25 21.08
N THR A 60 9.00 -22.00 20.72
CA THR A 60 9.66 -21.87 19.42
C THR A 60 8.75 -22.37 18.29
N ILE A 61 8.08 -23.50 18.47
CA ILE A 61 7.11 -24.05 17.48
C ILE A 61 5.88 -23.15 17.35
N SER A 62 5.42 -22.56 18.44
CA SER A 62 4.25 -21.68 18.47
C SER A 62 4.53 -20.29 17.92
N SER A 63 5.80 -19.93 17.72
CA SER A 63 6.20 -18.67 17.11
C SER A 63 5.81 -18.69 15.64
N LYS A 64 4.67 -18.10 15.32
CA LYS A 64 4.23 -17.91 13.94
C LYS A 64 5.09 -16.83 13.30
N GLU A 65 5.84 -17.19 12.27
CA GLU A 65 6.55 -16.22 11.46
C GLU A 65 5.54 -15.46 10.59
N LEU A 66 5.60 -14.13 10.61
CA LEU A 66 4.76 -13.29 9.76
C LEU A 66 5.32 -13.35 8.33
N VAL A 67 4.62 -14.06 7.45
CA VAL A 67 4.96 -14.08 6.02
C VAL A 67 4.28 -12.91 5.33
N TYR A 68 5.07 -11.98 4.80
CA TYR A 68 4.57 -10.87 4.01
C TYR A 68 4.37 -11.32 2.55
N GLN A 69 3.19 -11.03 2.00
CA GLN A 69 2.94 -11.18 0.56
C GLN A 69 2.77 -9.80 -0.07
N THR A 70 3.53 -9.54 -1.14
CA THR A 70 3.47 -8.28 -1.88
C THR A 70 2.72 -8.50 -3.18
N ILE A 71 1.68 -7.70 -3.41
CA ILE A 71 0.90 -7.69 -4.66
C ILE A 71 1.21 -6.38 -5.37
N GLU A 72 1.86 -6.47 -6.53
CA GLU A 72 2.16 -5.29 -7.33
C GLU A 72 0.92 -4.80 -8.09
N LYS A 73 0.62 -3.49 -7.96
CA LYS A 73 -0.45 -2.79 -8.70
C LYS A 73 -1.80 -3.55 -8.66
N PRO A 74 -2.37 -3.79 -7.46
CA PRO A 74 -3.67 -4.46 -7.35
C PRO A 74 -4.76 -3.64 -8.04
N THR A 75 -5.80 -4.32 -8.52
CA THR A 75 -7.02 -3.64 -8.96
C THR A 75 -7.77 -3.08 -7.76
N LEU A 76 -8.67 -2.11 -7.99
CA LEU A 76 -9.50 -1.54 -6.93
C LEU A 76 -10.35 -2.61 -6.23
N GLU A 77 -10.85 -3.59 -6.99
CA GLU A 77 -11.64 -4.70 -6.46
C GLU A 77 -10.80 -5.58 -5.52
N THR A 78 -9.61 -6.00 -5.96
CA THR A 78 -8.69 -6.80 -5.13
C THR A 78 -8.30 -6.05 -3.87
N TYR A 79 -8.01 -4.74 -3.97
CA TYR A 79 -7.73 -3.91 -2.80
C TYR A 79 -8.91 -3.91 -1.81
N ASN A 80 -10.13 -3.71 -2.28
CA ASN A 80 -11.32 -3.68 -1.42
C ASN A 80 -11.55 -5.03 -0.71
N GLN A 81 -11.36 -6.15 -1.43
CA GLN A 81 -11.46 -7.49 -0.86
C GLN A 81 -10.40 -7.75 0.22
N LEU A 82 -9.15 -7.35 -0.05
CA LEU A 82 -8.05 -7.48 0.91
C LEU A 82 -8.24 -6.57 2.13
N MET A 83 -8.74 -5.35 1.93
CA MET A 83 -9.01 -4.42 3.02
C MET A 83 -10.09 -4.94 3.97
N GLN A 84 -11.11 -5.63 3.44
CA GLN A 84 -12.12 -6.30 4.27
C GLN A 84 -11.54 -7.49 5.05
N SER A 85 -10.59 -8.23 4.47
CA SER A 85 -10.06 -9.46 5.07
C SER A 85 -8.88 -9.21 6.03
N TYR A 86 -8.14 -8.12 5.84
CA TYR A 86 -6.86 -7.84 6.49
C TYR A 86 -6.74 -6.39 6.99
N THR A 87 -7.83 -5.80 7.49
CA THR A 87 -7.90 -4.36 7.82
C THR A 87 -6.78 -3.85 8.74
N SER A 88 -6.32 -4.66 9.70
CA SER A 88 -5.31 -4.27 10.69
C SER A 88 -3.86 -4.57 10.27
N THR A 89 -3.65 -5.39 9.25
CA THR A 89 -2.32 -5.84 8.81
C THR A 89 -1.98 -5.46 7.38
N LEU A 90 -2.98 -5.05 6.58
CA LEU A 90 -2.79 -4.60 5.21
C LEU A 90 -2.04 -3.27 5.20
N GLN A 91 -0.88 -3.27 4.55
CA GLN A 91 -0.09 -2.08 4.31
C GLN A 91 -0.13 -1.75 2.82
N CYS A 92 -0.53 -0.51 2.50
CA CYS A 92 -0.51 0.01 1.14
C CYS A 92 0.45 1.21 1.07
N PRO A 93 1.77 0.95 1.00
CA PRO A 93 2.73 2.02 0.80
C PRO A 93 2.49 2.65 -0.58
N CYS A 94 2.53 3.97 -0.64
CA CYS A 94 2.52 4.67 -1.92
C CYS A 94 3.86 4.41 -2.64
N SER A 95 3.82 4.20 -3.96
CA SER A 95 5.04 4.02 -4.76
C SER A 95 5.91 5.28 -4.84
N GLY A 96 5.32 6.45 -4.59
CA GLY A 96 6.01 7.72 -4.51
C GLY A 96 5.23 8.73 -3.67
N ILE A 97 5.90 9.85 -3.36
CA ILE A 97 5.38 10.95 -2.52
C ILE A 97 4.34 11.80 -3.24
N SER A 98 4.39 11.82 -4.57
CA SER A 98 3.47 12.59 -5.39
C SER A 98 3.28 11.97 -6.76
N ILE A 99 2.10 12.13 -7.35
CA ILE A 99 1.78 11.68 -8.70
C ILE A 99 1.06 12.79 -9.47
N CYS A 100 1.47 13.05 -10.72
CA CYS A 100 0.80 14.05 -11.55
C CYS A 100 -0.61 13.56 -11.93
N TYR A 101 -1.59 14.47 -11.96
CA TYR A 101 -2.97 14.14 -12.36
C TYR A 101 -3.04 13.50 -13.76
N SER A 102 -2.19 13.95 -14.68
CA SER A 102 -2.01 13.36 -16.02
C SER A 102 -1.77 11.85 -16.04
N HIS A 103 -1.24 11.25 -14.97
CA HIS A 103 -0.93 9.82 -14.94
C HIS A 103 -2.18 8.94 -14.72
N PHE A 104 -3.22 9.47 -14.07
CA PHE A 104 -4.40 8.69 -13.69
C PHE A 104 -5.74 9.32 -14.10
N MET A 105 -5.72 10.55 -14.59
CA MET A 105 -6.90 11.28 -15.03
C MET A 105 -6.78 11.69 -16.50
N ARG A 106 -7.90 11.59 -17.22
CA ARG A 106 -8.03 12.13 -18.58
C ARG A 106 -9.19 13.11 -18.62
N VAL A 107 -8.90 14.35 -19.01
CA VAL A 107 -9.90 15.40 -19.17
C VAL A 107 -10.02 15.73 -20.66
N SER A 108 -11.25 15.78 -21.17
CA SER A 108 -11.56 16.18 -22.54
C SER A 108 -12.73 17.13 -22.54
N THR A 109 -12.69 18.15 -23.39
CA THR A 109 -13.74 19.16 -23.50
C THR A 109 -14.47 19.08 -24.83
N VAL A 110 -15.76 19.42 -24.79
CA VAL A 110 -16.62 19.49 -25.96
C VAL A 110 -17.24 20.88 -25.99
N PHE A 111 -16.93 21.63 -27.05
CA PHE A 111 -17.50 22.95 -27.26
C PHE A 111 -18.93 22.85 -27.81
N ARG A 112 -19.81 23.74 -27.36
CA ARG A 112 -21.19 23.79 -27.86
C ARG A 112 -21.25 24.27 -29.31
N GLN A 113 -22.35 23.94 -29.99
CA GLN A 113 -22.62 24.04 -31.43
C GLN A 113 -22.18 25.35 -32.14
N VAL A 114 -22.08 26.48 -31.43
CA VAL A 114 -21.71 27.77 -32.04
C VAL A 114 -20.25 27.82 -32.49
N CYS A 115 -19.31 27.34 -31.67
CA CYS A 115 -17.87 27.38 -32.01
C CYS A 115 -17.40 26.37 -33.07
N PRO A 116 -18.03 25.20 -33.25
CA PRO A 116 -17.77 24.34 -34.40
C PRO A 116 -18.66 24.69 -35.62
N SER A 117 -19.47 25.76 -35.56
CA SER A 117 -20.32 26.15 -36.69
C SER A 117 -19.57 26.94 -37.76
N ASP A 118 -20.15 27.00 -38.96
CA ASP A 118 -19.62 27.80 -40.07
C ASP A 118 -19.56 29.31 -39.75
N PHE A 119 -20.36 29.79 -38.80
CA PHE A 119 -20.44 31.21 -38.43
C PHE A 119 -19.17 31.79 -37.80
N VAL A 120 -18.23 30.94 -37.40
CA VAL A 120 -16.91 31.36 -36.89
C VAL A 120 -15.75 30.99 -37.82
N SER A 121 -16.06 30.37 -38.97
CA SER A 121 -15.06 29.98 -39.96
C SER A 121 -14.50 31.20 -40.70
N ASP A 122 -13.24 31.08 -41.13
CA ASP A 122 -12.60 32.13 -41.93
C ASP A 122 -13.38 32.40 -43.23
N ALA A 123 -13.90 31.35 -43.87
CA ALA A 123 -14.71 31.47 -45.10
C ALA A 123 -15.99 32.30 -44.90
N TRP A 124 -16.68 32.16 -43.77
CA TRP A 124 -17.84 32.98 -43.45
C TRP A 124 -17.45 34.44 -43.20
N LEU A 125 -16.36 34.66 -42.46
CA LEU A 125 -15.85 36.00 -42.21
C LEU A 125 -15.46 36.71 -43.51
N ASP A 126 -14.74 36.02 -44.39
CA ASP A 126 -14.33 36.53 -45.70
C ASP A 126 -15.54 36.88 -46.58
N PHE A 127 -16.61 36.08 -46.54
CA PHE A 127 -17.87 36.40 -47.22
C PHE A 127 -18.50 37.70 -46.71
N LEU A 128 -18.49 37.92 -45.39
CA LEU A 128 -19.04 39.14 -44.78
C LEU A 128 -18.20 40.38 -45.11
N PHE A 129 -16.88 40.26 -45.21
CA PHE A 129 -15.99 41.38 -45.52
C PHE A 129 -15.87 41.72 -47.01
N SER A 130 -16.07 40.76 -47.91
CA SER A 130 -15.85 40.93 -49.36
C SER A 130 -16.95 41.72 -50.10
N ASN A 131 -18.13 41.91 -49.51
CA ASN A 131 -19.33 42.38 -50.22
C ASN A 131 -19.84 43.79 -49.84
N ILE A 132 -19.05 44.58 -49.12
CA ILE A 132 -19.52 45.87 -48.56
C ILE A 132 -19.68 46.97 -49.64
N PHE A 133 -19.01 46.85 -50.79
CA PHE A 133 -18.91 47.96 -51.75
C PHE A 133 -20.07 48.12 -52.75
N TRP A 134 -20.95 47.11 -52.91
CA TRP A 134 -21.93 47.12 -54.03
C TRP A 134 -23.42 47.24 -53.62
N PHE A 135 -23.77 47.22 -52.33
CA PHE A 135 -25.17 47.11 -51.89
C PHE A 135 -25.53 47.94 -50.63
N VAL A 136 -24.94 49.12 -50.45
CA VAL A 136 -25.24 50.00 -49.30
C VAL A 136 -26.52 50.82 -49.56
N GLU A 137 -27.66 50.16 -49.78
CA GLU A 137 -28.97 50.83 -49.74
C GLU A 137 -29.83 50.39 -48.55
N GLU A 138 -29.65 49.17 -48.02
CA GLU A 138 -30.44 48.72 -46.87
C GLU A 138 -29.68 48.85 -45.55
N ARG A 139 -30.22 49.69 -44.65
CA ARG A 139 -29.74 49.87 -43.26
C ARG A 139 -29.78 48.59 -42.39
N ALA A 140 -30.24 47.46 -42.94
CA ALA A 140 -30.39 46.18 -42.26
C ALA A 140 -29.43 45.08 -42.78
N ASP A 141 -28.43 45.43 -43.58
CA ASP A 141 -27.48 44.44 -44.10
C ASP A 141 -26.63 43.80 -42.99
N ILE A 142 -26.85 42.50 -42.78
CA ILE A 142 -26.12 41.66 -41.82
C ILE A 142 -24.60 41.66 -42.07
N ARG A 143 -24.12 42.00 -43.26
CA ARG A 143 -22.69 42.09 -43.57
C ARG A 143 -22.03 43.30 -42.90
N VAL A 144 -22.75 44.41 -42.79
CA VAL A 144 -22.23 45.65 -42.18
C VAL A 144 -22.18 45.53 -40.66
N LEU A 145 -23.27 45.11 -40.04
CA LEU A 145 -23.35 45.01 -38.58
C LEU A 145 -22.82 43.67 -38.05
N GLY A 146 -23.08 42.57 -38.77
CA GLY A 146 -22.75 41.22 -38.35
C GLY A 146 -21.27 40.86 -38.47
N SER A 147 -20.51 41.45 -39.40
CA SER A 147 -19.06 41.17 -39.56
C SER A 147 -18.28 41.39 -38.26
N ALA A 148 -18.53 42.49 -37.56
CA ALA A 148 -17.92 42.76 -36.25
C ALA A 148 -18.35 41.75 -35.18
N TYR A 149 -19.63 41.36 -35.15
CA TYR A 149 -20.15 40.37 -34.20
C TYR A 149 -19.60 38.97 -34.44
N PHE A 150 -19.61 38.48 -35.68
CA PHE A 150 -19.10 37.16 -36.05
C PHE A 150 -17.57 37.07 -35.89
N ASN A 151 -16.83 38.15 -36.20
CA ASN A 151 -15.39 38.22 -35.94
C ASN A 151 -15.11 38.13 -34.43
N SER A 152 -15.87 38.87 -33.61
CA SER A 152 -15.74 38.81 -32.15
C SER A 152 -16.08 37.42 -31.61
N LEU A 153 -17.11 36.77 -32.17
CA LEU A 153 -17.51 35.42 -31.81
C LEU A 153 -16.43 34.39 -32.16
N SER A 154 -15.83 34.49 -33.34
CA SER A 154 -14.72 33.61 -33.76
C SER A 154 -13.51 33.76 -32.85
N ALA A 155 -13.13 35.01 -32.55
CA ALA A 155 -12.07 35.29 -31.59
C ALA A 155 -12.39 34.70 -30.21
N LEU A 156 -13.61 34.91 -29.70
CA LEU A 156 -14.03 34.37 -28.41
C LEU A 156 -13.97 32.84 -28.38
N CYS A 157 -14.44 32.16 -29.43
CA CYS A 157 -14.37 30.71 -29.55
C CYS A 157 -12.93 30.20 -29.51
N ARG A 158 -12.04 30.81 -30.30
CA ARG A 158 -10.61 30.47 -30.31
C ARG A 158 -9.95 30.70 -28.95
N HIS A 159 -10.18 31.86 -28.34
CA HIS A 159 -9.59 32.19 -27.04
C HIS A 159 -10.14 31.31 -25.92
N SER A 160 -11.43 30.97 -25.96
CA SER A 160 -12.04 30.04 -25.00
C SER A 160 -11.40 28.66 -25.12
N ALA A 161 -11.18 28.17 -26.35
CA ALA A 161 -10.53 26.89 -26.59
C ALA A 161 -9.11 26.86 -26.00
N ILE A 162 -8.29 27.85 -26.32
CA ILE A 162 -6.92 27.95 -25.80
C ILE A 162 -6.91 28.07 -24.27
N THR A 163 -7.79 28.88 -23.69
CA THR A 163 -7.86 29.08 -22.24
C THR A 163 -8.19 27.78 -21.52
N ILE A 164 -9.16 27.04 -22.04
CA ILE A 164 -9.56 25.74 -21.49
C ILE A 164 -8.45 24.71 -21.65
N GLU A 165 -7.83 24.60 -22.82
CA GLU A 165 -6.72 23.68 -23.04
C GLU A 165 -5.52 23.97 -22.12
N ASN A 166 -5.21 25.26 -21.91
CA ASN A 166 -4.16 25.68 -20.99
C ASN A 166 -4.51 25.33 -19.55
N ALA A 167 -5.74 25.61 -19.11
CA ALA A 167 -6.20 25.26 -17.77
C ALA A 167 -6.17 23.75 -17.53
N ILE A 168 -6.55 22.95 -18.53
CA ILE A 168 -6.46 21.48 -18.46
C ILE A 168 -4.99 21.04 -18.37
N ARG A 169 -4.10 21.62 -19.20
CA ARG A 169 -2.68 21.28 -19.18
C ARG A 169 -2.04 21.61 -17.83
N GLU A 170 -2.36 22.77 -17.28
CA GLU A 170 -1.89 23.20 -15.95
C GLU A 170 -2.41 22.25 -14.87
N PHE A 171 -3.72 22.01 -14.82
CA PHE A 171 -4.33 21.09 -13.88
C PHE A 171 -3.76 19.66 -13.97
N LEU A 172 -3.54 19.13 -15.17
CA LEU A 172 -2.96 17.80 -15.36
C LEU A 172 -1.45 17.74 -15.02
N SER A 173 -0.79 18.89 -14.96
CA SER A 173 0.60 19.02 -14.50
C SER A 173 0.74 19.11 -12.98
N GLU A 174 -0.34 19.50 -12.29
CA GLU A 174 -0.41 19.51 -10.83
C GLU A 174 -0.22 18.11 -10.24
N LYS A 175 0.28 18.08 -9.00
CA LYS A 175 0.64 16.84 -8.31
C LYS A 175 -0.27 16.58 -7.12
N LEU A 176 -0.81 15.37 -7.07
CA LEU A 176 -1.46 14.85 -5.87
C LEU A 176 -0.37 14.35 -4.91
N ILE A 177 -0.35 14.86 -3.68
CA ILE A 177 0.58 14.46 -2.61
C ILE A 177 -0.07 13.36 -1.76
N THR A 178 0.72 12.41 -1.27
CA THR A 178 0.20 11.32 -0.43
C THR A 178 -0.32 11.81 0.92
N ALA A 179 -1.39 11.19 1.40
CA ALA A 179 -1.99 11.54 2.69
C ALA A 179 -1.07 11.28 3.90
N GLN A 180 -0.11 10.38 3.76
CA GLN A 180 0.89 10.06 4.78
C GLN A 180 1.81 11.25 5.13
N LEU A 181 1.86 12.27 4.26
CA LEU A 181 2.65 13.48 4.45
C LEU A 181 1.79 14.73 4.72
N MET A 182 0.45 14.57 4.78
CA MET A 182 -0.44 15.67 5.15
C MET A 182 -0.35 15.88 6.67
N PRO A 183 -0.17 17.13 7.13
CA PRO A 183 -0.12 17.43 8.56
C PRO A 183 -1.46 17.10 9.22
N ILE A 184 -1.40 16.63 10.47
CA ILE A 184 -2.52 16.09 11.27
C ILE A 184 -3.73 17.04 11.37
N ASN A 185 -3.55 18.33 11.10
CA ASN A 185 -4.60 19.35 11.14
C ASN A 185 -5.47 19.45 9.86
N LEU A 186 -5.19 18.64 8.83
CA LEU A 186 -5.90 18.62 7.54
C LEU A 186 -6.54 17.26 7.22
N ILE A 187 -6.49 16.31 8.15
CA ILE A 187 -7.14 14.98 8.13
C ILE A 187 -8.31 15.01 9.11
#